data_AF-A0A1D1Y0H7-F1
#
_entry.id   AF-A0A1D1Y0H7-F1
#
_cell.length_a   1.000
_cell.length_b   1.000
_cell.length_c   1.000
_cell.angle_alpha   90.00
_cell.angle_beta   90.00
_cell.angle_gamma   90.00
#
_symmetry.space_group_name_H-M   'P 1'
#
loop_
_entity.id
_entity.type
_entity.pdbx_description
1 polymer ?
#
loop_
_entity_poly.entity_id
_entity_poly.type
_entity_poly.pdbx_seq_one_letter_code
_entity_poly.pdbx_strand_id
1 'polypeptide(L)'
;RIPERVVHARGASAKGFFEVTHDISHLTCADFLRAPGVQTPVIVRFSTVIHERGSPETLRDPRGFAVKFYTREGNFDLVGNNFPVFFIRDGIKFPDMVHALKPNPKSHIQENWRILDFFSHHPESLHMFTFLFDDLGIPADYRHMDGSGVNTYTLINKEGKAHYVKFH
;
A
#
# COMPACT_ATOMS: atom_id res chain seq x y z
N ARG A 1 12.40 23.26 -6.79
CA ARG A 1 11.94 21.85 -6.68
C ARG A 1 11.55 21.60 -5.24
N ILE A 2 10.64 20.67 -4.96
CA ILE A 2 10.35 20.21 -3.59
C ILE A 2 10.96 18.82 -3.39
N PRO A 3 11.29 18.40 -2.16
CA PRO A 3 11.72 17.02 -1.89
C PRO A 3 10.69 16.01 -2.43
N GLU A 4 11.19 14.92 -3.00
CA GLU A 4 10.33 13.78 -3.31
C GLU A 4 9.94 13.02 -2.03
N ARG A 5 9.02 12.07 -2.16
CA ARG A 5 8.69 11.18 -1.04
C ARG A 5 9.88 10.28 -0.74
N VAL A 6 10.17 10.05 0.55
CA VAL A 6 11.31 9.20 0.98
C VAL A 6 11.22 7.78 0.42
N VAL A 7 10.00 7.25 0.29
CA VAL A 7 9.62 6.02 -0.41
C VAL A 7 8.44 6.33 -1.33
N HIS A 8 8.21 5.48 -2.32
CA HIS A 8 7.12 5.68 -3.29
C HIS A 8 7.23 6.99 -4.09
N ALA A 9 8.45 7.39 -4.45
CA ALA A 9 8.73 8.63 -5.16
C ALA A 9 8.14 8.64 -6.58
N ARG A 10 8.36 7.57 -7.35
CA ARG A 10 7.79 7.36 -8.68
C ARG A 10 6.34 6.89 -8.58
N GLY A 11 5.44 7.49 -9.36
CA GLY A 11 4.04 7.07 -9.37
C GLY A 11 3.12 7.97 -10.18
N ALA A 12 1.88 7.52 -10.35
CA ALA A 12 0.83 8.17 -11.13
C ALA A 12 -0.45 8.34 -10.30
N SER A 13 -1.28 9.29 -10.67
CA SER A 13 -2.54 9.56 -9.96
C SER A 13 -3.72 9.71 -10.91
N ALA A 14 -4.88 9.29 -10.43
CA ALA A 14 -6.16 9.44 -11.12
C ALA A 14 -7.26 9.81 -10.11
N LYS A 15 -8.25 10.57 -10.57
CA LYS A 15 -9.46 10.88 -9.80
C LYS A 15 -10.61 10.00 -10.29
N GLY A 16 -11.55 9.72 -9.40
CA GLY A 16 -12.75 8.95 -9.73
C GLY A 16 -13.76 9.03 -8.59
N PHE A 17 -14.59 8.00 -8.47
CA PHE A 17 -15.51 7.83 -7.35
C PHE A 17 -15.52 6.37 -6.89
N PHE A 18 -15.85 6.18 -5.63
CA PHE A 18 -16.21 4.90 -5.03
C PHE A 18 -17.73 4.86 -4.90
N GLU A 19 -18.35 3.71 -5.16
CA GLU A 19 -19.78 3.50 -5.00
C GLU A 19 -20.05 2.26 -4.14
N VAL A 20 -20.89 2.41 -3.12
CA VAL A 20 -21.32 1.29 -2.28
C VAL A 20 -22.26 0.39 -3.09
N THR A 21 -21.96 -0.90 -3.16
CA THR A 21 -22.81 -1.88 -3.85
C THR A 21 -23.56 -2.81 -2.89
N HIS A 22 -23.08 -2.96 -1.66
CA HIS A 22 -23.64 -3.85 -0.65
C HIS A 22 -23.73 -3.13 0.70
N ASP A 23 -24.79 -3.41 1.45
CA ASP A 23 -24.98 -2.87 2.79
C ASP A 23 -24.08 -3.59 3.82
N ILE A 24 -23.17 -2.83 4.44
CA ILE A 24 -22.29 -3.28 5.52
C ILE A 24 -22.46 -2.46 6.80
N SER A 25 -23.59 -1.77 6.97
CA SER A 25 -23.88 -0.91 8.13
C SER A 25 -23.90 -1.69 9.47
N HIS A 26 -24.06 -3.01 9.40
CA HIS A 26 -23.90 -3.91 10.55
C HIS A 26 -22.44 -4.00 11.07
N LEU A 27 -21.44 -3.66 10.23
CA LEU A 27 -20.02 -3.66 10.58
C LEU A 27 -19.49 -2.26 10.95
N THR A 28 -20.04 -1.20 10.34
CA THR A 28 -19.51 0.16 10.47
C THR A 28 -20.60 1.23 10.49
N CYS A 29 -20.35 2.32 11.21
CA CYS A 29 -21.16 3.54 11.18
C CYS A 29 -20.63 4.63 10.24
N ALA A 30 -19.57 4.37 9.44
CA ALA A 30 -18.98 5.37 8.55
C ALA A 30 -19.96 5.87 7.47
N ASP A 31 -20.13 7.19 7.34
CA ASP A 31 -21.15 7.79 6.46
C ASP A 31 -21.00 7.37 4.99
N PHE A 32 -19.77 7.25 4.49
CA PHE A 32 -19.52 6.91 3.07
C PHE A 32 -19.87 5.46 2.72
N LEU A 33 -20.14 4.61 3.72
CA LEU A 33 -20.52 3.19 3.59
C LEU A 33 -21.98 2.92 4.00
N ARG A 34 -22.77 3.97 4.26
CA ARG A 34 -24.09 3.88 4.93
C ARG A 34 -25.17 3.11 4.19
N ALA A 35 -25.11 3.01 2.86
CA ALA A 35 -26.12 2.34 2.04
C ALA A 35 -25.62 2.14 0.59
N PRO A 36 -26.12 1.14 -0.14
CA PRO A 36 -25.90 0.99 -1.59
C PRO A 36 -26.27 2.24 -2.39
N GLY A 37 -25.52 2.54 -3.45
CA GLY A 37 -25.68 3.71 -4.32
C GLY A 37 -25.02 5.00 -3.79
N VAL A 38 -24.47 4.99 -2.58
CA VAL A 38 -23.71 6.14 -2.06
C VAL A 38 -22.40 6.26 -2.83
N GLN A 39 -22.23 7.39 -3.53
CA GLN A 39 -21.01 7.73 -4.24
C GLN A 39 -20.13 8.69 -3.45
N THR A 40 -18.84 8.39 -3.37
CA THR A 40 -17.83 9.20 -2.68
C THR A 40 -16.69 9.53 -3.64
N PRO A 41 -16.36 10.82 -3.88
CA PRO A 41 -15.22 11.18 -4.70
C PRO A 41 -13.92 10.61 -4.14
N VAL A 42 -13.03 10.16 -5.02
CA VAL A 42 -11.71 9.65 -4.63
C VAL A 42 -10.59 10.22 -5.48
N ILE A 43 -9.39 10.25 -4.92
CA ILE A 43 -8.14 10.30 -5.69
C ILE A 43 -7.29 9.09 -5.30
N VAL A 44 -6.74 8.43 -6.32
CA VAL A 44 -5.85 7.29 -6.15
C VAL A 44 -4.45 7.69 -6.59
N ARG A 45 -3.43 7.23 -5.86
CA ARG A 45 -2.04 7.29 -6.29
C ARG A 45 -1.43 5.90 -6.27
N PHE A 46 -0.95 5.50 -7.45
CA PHE A 46 -0.14 4.30 -7.65
C PHE A 46 1.34 4.66 -7.64
N SER A 47 2.20 3.71 -7.28
CA SER A 47 3.65 3.97 -7.19
C SER A 47 4.48 2.69 -7.16
N THR A 48 5.74 2.76 -7.58
CA THR A 48 6.79 1.81 -7.10
C THR A 48 7.21 2.23 -5.68
N VAL A 49 8.24 1.64 -5.07
CA VAL A 49 8.66 1.93 -3.68
C VAL A 49 10.06 2.51 -3.59
N ILE A 50 11.06 1.82 -4.15
CA ILE A 50 12.46 1.98 -3.71
C ILE A 50 13.20 3.11 -4.42
N HIS A 51 13.13 3.14 -5.74
CA HIS A 51 13.91 4.05 -6.57
C HIS A 51 13.25 5.43 -6.71
N GLU A 52 14.03 6.42 -7.12
CA GLU A 52 13.67 7.84 -7.14
C GLU A 52 12.59 8.16 -8.21
N ARG A 53 12.12 9.41 -8.24
CA ARG A 53 11.07 9.87 -9.18
C ARG A 53 11.34 9.55 -10.66
N GLY A 54 12.60 9.46 -11.07
CA GLY A 54 13.01 9.18 -12.46
C GLY A 54 13.08 7.70 -12.83
N SER A 55 12.82 6.79 -11.89
CA SER A 55 13.02 5.35 -12.08
C SER A 55 12.02 4.70 -13.04
N PRO A 56 12.39 3.56 -13.66
CA PRO A 56 11.46 2.76 -14.45
C PRO A 56 10.34 2.13 -13.60
N GLU A 57 9.14 2.06 -14.15
CA GLU A 57 7.96 1.43 -13.49
C GLU A 57 7.90 -0.10 -13.69
N THR A 58 8.88 -0.67 -14.39
CA THR A 58 8.99 -2.11 -14.72
C THR A 58 9.95 -2.88 -13.81
N LEU A 59 10.51 -2.24 -12.78
CA LEU A 59 11.36 -2.93 -11.80
C LEU A 59 10.54 -3.80 -10.85
N ARG A 60 11.14 -4.89 -10.36
CA ARG A 60 10.54 -5.74 -9.32
C ARG A 60 10.45 -4.98 -8.00
N ASP A 61 9.25 -4.75 -7.53
CA ASP A 61 8.96 -3.93 -6.34
C ASP A 61 7.50 -4.15 -5.92
N PRO A 62 7.11 -3.98 -4.65
CA PRO A 62 5.70 -3.76 -4.34
C PRO A 62 5.17 -2.54 -5.09
N ARG A 63 3.87 -2.49 -5.33
CA ARG A 63 3.20 -1.30 -5.87
C ARG A 63 2.34 -0.68 -4.78
N GLY A 64 2.55 0.61 -4.51
CA GLY A 64 1.66 1.37 -3.63
C GLY A 64 0.31 1.57 -4.30
N PHE A 65 -0.76 1.39 -3.53
CA PHE A 65 -2.16 1.59 -3.93
C PHE A 65 -2.85 2.44 -2.86
N ALA A 66 -2.64 3.75 -2.91
CA ALA A 66 -3.18 4.68 -1.93
C ALA A 66 -4.47 5.32 -2.44
N VAL A 67 -5.59 5.11 -1.73
CA VAL A 67 -6.90 5.69 -2.05
C VAL A 67 -7.29 6.70 -0.97
N LYS A 68 -7.57 7.93 -1.38
CA LYS A 68 -8.16 8.97 -0.52
C LYS A 68 -9.62 9.15 -0.88
N PHE A 69 -10.49 8.96 0.10
CA PHE A 69 -11.93 9.17 0.03
C PHE A 69 -12.28 10.53 0.63
N TYR A 70 -12.98 11.36 -0.14
CA TYR A 70 -13.46 12.67 0.30
C TYR A 70 -14.85 12.51 0.92
N THR A 71 -14.90 11.99 2.16
CA THR A 71 -16.17 11.71 2.86
C THR A 71 -16.75 12.98 3.50
N ARG A 72 -18.03 12.91 3.92
CA ARG A 72 -18.69 14.01 4.66
C ARG A 72 -18.18 14.17 6.09
N GLU A 73 -17.51 13.16 6.63
CA GLU A 73 -16.97 13.12 7.99
C GLU A 73 -15.46 13.36 8.03
N GLY A 74 -14.87 13.79 6.90
CA GLY A 74 -13.45 14.02 6.74
C GLY A 74 -12.82 13.12 5.68
N ASN A 75 -11.54 13.32 5.40
CA ASN A 75 -10.83 12.46 4.45
C ASN A 75 -10.49 11.12 5.11
N PHE A 76 -10.84 10.03 4.45
CA PHE A 76 -10.39 8.70 4.83
C PHE A 76 -9.30 8.24 3.84
N ASP A 77 -8.14 7.85 4.36
CA ASP A 77 -7.01 7.40 3.55
C ASP A 77 -6.78 5.90 3.77
N LEU A 78 -7.09 5.09 2.76
CA LEU A 78 -6.70 3.69 2.70
C LEU A 78 -5.37 3.58 1.94
N VAL A 79 -4.28 3.62 2.70
CA VAL A 79 -2.91 3.60 2.16
C VAL A 79 -2.42 2.16 2.06
N GLY A 80 -2.76 1.51 0.95
CA GLY A 80 -2.46 0.11 0.69
C GLY A 80 -1.26 -0.14 -0.22
N ASN A 81 -1.02 -1.42 -0.49
CA ASN A 81 -0.13 -1.95 -1.51
C ASN A 81 -0.89 -2.95 -2.40
N ASN A 82 -0.28 -3.42 -3.47
CA ASN A 82 -0.81 -4.52 -4.27
C ASN A 82 -0.71 -5.88 -3.57
N PHE A 83 0.19 -6.04 -2.60
CA PHE A 83 0.35 -7.28 -1.83
C PHE A 83 -0.41 -7.22 -0.50
N PRO A 84 -0.94 -8.36 -0.01
CA PRO A 84 -1.74 -8.41 1.22
C PRO A 84 -0.90 -8.48 2.52
N VAL A 85 0.42 -8.57 2.40
CA VAL A 85 1.37 -8.69 3.52
C VAL A 85 2.55 -7.74 3.34
N PHE A 86 3.47 -7.72 4.31
CA PHE A 86 4.65 -6.88 4.28
C PHE A 86 5.88 -7.61 4.81
N PHE A 87 7.07 -7.08 4.53
CA PHE A 87 8.34 -7.75 4.87
C PHE A 87 8.62 -7.79 6.38
N ILE A 88 8.10 -6.84 7.14
CA ILE A 88 8.37 -6.65 8.57
C ILE A 88 7.06 -6.50 9.32
N ARG A 89 7.10 -6.77 10.63
CA ARG A 89 5.95 -6.69 11.54
C ARG A 89 6.11 -5.66 12.67
N ASP A 90 7.22 -4.91 12.66
CA ASP A 90 7.53 -3.85 13.61
C ASP A 90 7.99 -2.59 12.86
N GLY A 91 7.32 -1.47 13.11
CA GLY A 91 7.62 -0.19 12.46
C GLY A 91 9.02 0.34 12.73
N ILE A 92 9.67 -0.05 13.83
CA ILE A 92 11.04 0.38 14.16
C ILE A 92 12.05 -0.07 13.10
N LYS A 93 11.78 -1.19 12.41
CA LYS A 93 12.66 -1.77 11.37
C LYS A 93 12.49 -1.13 10.01
N PHE A 94 11.48 -0.27 9.84
CA PHE A 94 11.16 0.31 8.53
C PHE A 94 12.32 1.12 7.92
N PRO A 95 13.02 2.01 8.66
CA PRO A 95 14.17 2.72 8.11
C PRO A 95 15.30 1.78 7.67
N ASP A 96 15.64 0.77 8.48
CA ASP A 96 16.70 -0.20 8.16
C ASP A 96 16.36 -1.01 6.90
N MET A 97 15.12 -1.49 6.81
CA MET A 97 14.61 -2.21 5.65
C MET A 97 14.69 -1.35 4.38
N VAL A 98 14.24 -0.08 4.45
CA VAL A 98 14.30 0.85 3.31
C VAL A 98 15.76 1.13 2.92
N HIS A 99 16.66 1.32 3.88
CA HIS A 99 18.09 1.53 3.60
C HIS A 99 18.74 0.31 2.94
N ALA A 100 18.39 -0.90 3.37
CA ALA A 100 18.87 -2.14 2.77
C ALA A 100 18.39 -2.31 1.31
N LEU A 101 17.12 -1.95 1.05
CA LEU A 101 16.51 -2.03 -0.28
C LEU A 101 16.99 -0.92 -1.24
N LYS A 102 17.25 0.29 -0.74
CA LYS A 102 17.68 1.43 -1.57
C LYS A 102 19.09 1.30 -2.15
N PRO A 103 19.41 2.07 -3.21
CA PRO A 103 20.77 2.17 -3.73
C PRO A 103 21.80 2.43 -2.64
N ASN A 104 22.94 1.77 -2.75
CA ASN A 104 24.06 1.88 -1.81
C ASN A 104 24.52 3.34 -1.72
N PRO A 105 24.77 3.89 -0.51
CA PRO A 105 25.11 5.30 -0.33
C PRO A 105 26.44 5.72 -0.95
N LYS A 106 27.33 4.78 -1.30
CA LYS A 106 28.62 5.03 -1.95
C LYS A 106 28.55 4.86 -3.47
N SER A 107 27.98 3.75 -3.96
CA SER A 107 27.93 3.45 -5.40
C SER A 107 26.69 4.03 -6.09
N HIS A 108 25.66 4.40 -5.31
CA HIS A 108 24.34 4.81 -5.79
C HIS A 108 23.69 3.75 -6.71
N ILE A 109 24.00 2.47 -6.48
CA ILE A 109 23.43 1.32 -7.20
C ILE A 109 22.75 0.40 -6.19
N GLN A 110 21.59 -0.15 -6.54
CA GLN A 110 20.92 -1.17 -5.72
C GLN A 110 21.69 -2.49 -5.80
N GLU A 111 21.96 -3.08 -4.63
CA GLU A 111 22.83 -4.25 -4.52
C GLU A 111 22.08 -5.38 -3.79
N ASN A 112 21.82 -6.49 -4.50
CA ASN A 112 21.03 -7.60 -3.96
C ASN A 112 21.60 -8.20 -2.67
N TRP A 113 22.92 -8.21 -2.50
CA TRP A 113 23.55 -8.76 -1.29
C TRP A 113 23.15 -7.98 -0.03
N ARG A 114 22.93 -6.66 -0.12
CA ARG A 114 22.48 -5.82 1.03
C ARG A 114 21.04 -6.13 1.42
N ILE A 115 20.20 -6.38 0.41
CA ILE A 115 18.81 -6.79 0.60
C ILE A 115 18.78 -8.14 1.33
N LEU A 116 19.50 -9.12 0.80
CA LEU A 116 19.53 -10.47 1.35
C LEU A 116 20.19 -10.53 2.73
N ASP A 117 21.23 -9.74 2.99
CA ASP A 117 21.87 -9.63 4.30
C ASP A 117 20.89 -9.11 5.37
N PHE A 118 20.13 -8.05 5.09
CA PHE A 118 19.11 -7.58 6.03
C PHE A 118 18.04 -8.64 6.28
N PHE A 119 17.51 -9.24 5.21
CA PHE A 119 16.38 -10.16 5.34
C PHE A 119 16.75 -11.57 5.79
N SER A 120 18.00 -12.01 5.69
CA SER A 120 18.46 -13.28 6.27
C SER A 120 18.36 -13.30 7.80
N HIS A 121 18.28 -12.12 8.42
CA HIS A 121 18.09 -11.95 9.86
C HIS A 121 16.62 -11.69 10.25
N HIS A 122 15.70 -11.62 9.27
CA HIS A 122 14.28 -11.31 9.48
C HIS A 122 13.40 -12.35 8.74
N PRO A 123 13.31 -13.59 9.25
CA PRO A 123 12.60 -14.69 8.58
C PRO A 123 11.09 -14.42 8.39
N GLU A 124 10.50 -13.46 9.12
CA GLU A 124 9.13 -12.99 8.88
C GLU A 124 8.89 -12.46 7.46
N SER A 125 9.96 -12.04 6.77
CA SER A 125 9.90 -11.47 5.42
C SER A 125 9.59 -12.51 4.35
N LEU A 126 9.77 -13.81 4.63
CA LEU A 126 9.68 -14.86 3.64
C LEU A 126 8.31 -14.92 2.95
N HIS A 127 7.22 -14.67 3.69
CA HIS A 127 5.87 -14.63 3.09
C HIS A 127 5.71 -13.46 2.12
N MET A 128 6.32 -12.31 2.38
CA MET A 128 6.32 -11.20 1.44
C MET A 128 7.19 -11.50 0.21
N PHE A 129 8.31 -12.21 0.41
CA PHE A 129 9.17 -12.60 -0.70
C PHE A 129 8.52 -13.55 -1.69
N THR A 130 7.60 -14.43 -1.25
CA THR A 130 6.85 -15.28 -2.19
C THR A 130 6.02 -14.44 -3.16
N PHE A 131 5.43 -13.33 -2.71
CA PHE A 131 4.74 -12.39 -3.61
C PHE A 131 5.71 -11.55 -4.44
N LEU A 132 6.78 -11.04 -3.83
CA LEU A 132 7.71 -10.16 -4.51
C LEU A 132 8.44 -10.87 -5.66
N PHE A 133 8.78 -12.15 -5.51
CA PHE A 133 9.51 -12.91 -6.53
C PHE A 133 8.61 -13.67 -7.51
N ASP A 134 7.30 -13.72 -7.26
CA ASP A 134 6.31 -14.13 -8.26
C ASP A 134 6.16 -13.07 -9.37
N ASP A 135 5.41 -13.37 -10.44
CA ASP A 135 5.11 -12.41 -11.51
C ASP A 135 4.32 -11.19 -10.99
N LEU A 136 3.60 -11.34 -9.87
CA LEU A 136 2.96 -10.21 -9.17
C LEU A 136 3.97 -9.13 -8.70
N GLY A 137 5.27 -9.46 -8.60
CA GLY A 137 6.37 -8.53 -8.34
C GLY A 137 6.62 -7.49 -9.42
N ILE A 138 6.14 -7.74 -10.64
CA ILE A 138 6.26 -6.85 -11.79
C ILE A 138 4.90 -6.80 -12.52
N PRO A 139 3.90 -6.10 -11.97
CA PRO A 139 2.61 -5.96 -12.65
C PRO A 139 2.77 -5.33 -14.04
N ALA A 140 1.96 -5.78 -15.00
CA ALA A 140 2.01 -5.28 -16.38
C ALA A 140 1.74 -3.76 -16.46
N ASP A 141 0.76 -3.28 -15.69
CA ASP A 141 0.49 -1.86 -15.44
C ASP A 141 -0.33 -1.70 -14.14
N TYR A 142 -0.62 -0.46 -13.74
CA TYR A 142 -1.38 -0.19 -12.50
C TYR A 142 -2.85 -0.60 -12.54
N ARG A 143 -3.40 -0.98 -13.70
CA ARG A 143 -4.79 -1.46 -13.85
C ARG A 143 -4.88 -2.98 -13.71
N HIS A 144 -3.77 -3.70 -13.81
CA HIS A 144 -3.69 -5.15 -13.74
C HIS A 144 -2.93 -5.59 -12.48
N MET A 145 -3.42 -5.13 -11.33
CA MET A 145 -2.96 -5.54 -10.00
C MET A 145 -4.10 -5.36 -9.00
N ASP A 146 -4.11 -6.17 -7.95
CA ASP A 146 -5.04 -6.00 -6.84
C ASP A 146 -4.61 -4.83 -5.93
N GLY A 147 -5.53 -4.43 -5.04
CA GLY A 147 -5.27 -3.57 -3.91
C GLY A 147 -5.35 -4.35 -2.61
N SER A 148 -4.68 -3.89 -1.57
CA SER A 148 -4.74 -4.51 -0.25
C SER A 148 -4.44 -3.46 0.82
N GLY A 149 -5.27 -3.41 1.85
CA GLY A 149 -5.03 -2.58 3.04
C GLY A 149 -3.81 -3.03 3.85
N VAL A 150 -3.30 -4.24 3.61
CA VAL A 150 -2.19 -4.92 4.31
C VAL A 150 -2.49 -5.22 5.77
N ASN A 151 -2.84 -4.20 6.55
CA ASN A 151 -3.09 -4.30 7.98
C ASN A 151 -4.49 -4.79 8.29
N THR A 152 -4.66 -5.29 9.52
CA THR A 152 -5.99 -5.45 10.10
C THR A 152 -6.43 -4.09 10.64
N TYR A 153 -7.65 -3.69 10.29
CA TYR A 153 -8.30 -2.48 10.79
C TYR A 153 -9.47 -2.84 11.71
N THR A 154 -10.00 -1.85 12.40
CA THR A 154 -11.22 -1.99 13.19
C THR A 154 -12.33 -1.14 12.57
N LEU A 155 -13.47 -1.76 12.28
CA LEU A 155 -14.72 -1.07 12.03
C LEU A 155 -15.60 -1.13 13.28
N ILE A 156 -16.32 -0.04 13.55
CA ILE A 156 -17.22 0.07 14.69
C ILE A 156 -18.60 0.40 14.15
N ASN A 157 -19.61 -0.39 14.52
CA ASN A 157 -20.99 -0.18 14.09
C ASN A 157 -21.73 0.84 14.98
N LYS A 158 -23.01 1.12 14.70
CA LYS A 158 -23.79 2.13 15.43
C LYS A 158 -24.04 1.78 16.90
N GLU A 159 -24.01 0.49 17.25
CA GLU A 159 -24.13 0.02 18.63
C GLU A 159 -22.79 0.04 19.38
N GLY A 160 -21.70 0.46 18.74
CA GLY A 160 -20.36 0.49 19.32
C GLY A 160 -19.62 -0.85 19.29
N LYS A 161 -20.13 -1.85 18.57
CA LYS A 161 -19.48 -3.16 18.43
C LYS A 161 -18.31 -3.07 17.44
N ALA A 162 -17.14 -3.54 17.88
CA ALA A 162 -15.93 -3.56 17.08
C ALA A 162 -15.79 -4.86 16.26
N HIS A 163 -15.33 -4.73 15.03
CA HIS A 163 -15.06 -5.81 14.09
C HIS A 163 -13.66 -5.64 13.48
N TYR A 164 -12.82 -6.66 13.56
CA TYR A 164 -11.55 -6.68 12.83
C TYR A 164 -11.80 -6.99 11.35
N VAL A 165 -11.23 -6.18 10.46
CA VAL A 165 -11.40 -6.29 9.01
C VAL A 165 -10.09 -6.18 8.25
N LYS A 166 -10.09 -6.72 7.02
CA LYS A 166 -9.06 -6.52 6.01
C LYS A 166 -9.74 -5.95 4.77
N PHE A 167 -9.11 -4.96 4.13
CA PHE A 167 -9.57 -4.41 2.86
C PHE A 167 -8.84 -5.10 1.71
N HIS A 168 -9.62 -5.56 0.74
CA HIS A 168 -9.21 -6.16 -0.53
C HIS A 168 -9.76 -5.30 -1.66
#